data_AF-A0A842V902-F1
#
_entry.id   AF-A0A842V902-F1
#
_cell.length_a   1.000
_cell.length_b   1.000
_cell.length_c   1.000
_cell.angle_alpha   90.00
_cell.angle_beta   90.00
_cell.angle_gamma   90.00
#
_symmetry.space_group_name_H-M   'P 1'
#
loop_
_entity.id
_entity.type
_entity.pdbx_description
1 polymer ?
#
loop_
_entity_poly.entity_id
_entity_poly.type
_entity_poly.pdbx_seq_one_letter_code
_entity_poly.pdbx_strand_id
1 'polypeptide(L)'
;MYFLFQHEISDRLWESISKNYEAENYTGAILDAIFLLSETIRERTDVELDGIALIGKVFGGISPLLKINNFRTESEKNEQKGIESILRGIFQAIRNPRAHEKIEDNKKTCDILLSFIDYLLSMIEKSKSKFEISDFCSRVFDPDFVESDEYAELLVKEVPEKKIFDVLMEVLYRRKSAEPSKYSYIIQAFIKMLTDEQYDEFIRVVSNILKTSDEDHDFRVFTSVFEGDNWSKLELAARLRAENKLIKSFENGYFDSNRNHCKSGSLGTWLTNIVDNLKLKDQYRYLLIKKLSSDNCEEIEYVIRYFRNTILVFDEEPENSLINVINKGLKKGDKRFYDLVSGEFLFPSAWIEKIKGNFENFEEQALFSYEESGDLPF
;
A
#
# COMPACT_ATOMS: atom_id res chain seq x y z
N MET A 1 -45.79 4.30 -29.72
CA MET A 1 -45.15 3.81 -28.49
C MET A 1 -44.61 5.04 -27.79
N TYR A 2 -45.26 5.51 -26.72
CA TYR A 2 -44.69 6.61 -25.92
C TYR A 2 -43.55 5.99 -25.11
N PHE A 3 -42.30 6.38 -25.39
CA PHE A 3 -41.20 6.07 -24.49
C PHE A 3 -41.41 6.87 -23.20
N LEU A 4 -41.27 6.22 -22.05
CA LEU A 4 -41.27 6.91 -20.76
C LEU A 4 -40.04 7.82 -20.71
N PHE A 5 -40.19 9.05 -20.22
CA PHE A 5 -39.10 10.04 -20.12
C PHE A 5 -37.88 9.50 -19.34
N GLN A 6 -38.11 8.57 -18.41
CA GLN A 6 -37.06 7.80 -17.73
C GLN A 6 -36.01 7.19 -18.68
N HIS A 7 -36.41 6.76 -19.88
CA HIS A 7 -35.49 6.16 -20.85
C HIS A 7 -34.72 7.18 -21.71
N GLU A 8 -34.97 8.48 -21.51
CA GLU A 8 -34.31 9.57 -22.24
C GLU A 8 -33.14 10.20 -21.45
N ILE A 9 -32.96 9.81 -20.18
CA ILE A 9 -31.90 10.29 -19.29
C ILE A 9 -31.19 9.12 -18.59
N SER A 10 -30.05 9.38 -17.95
CA SER A 10 -29.32 8.36 -17.19
C SER A 10 -30.10 7.85 -15.96
N ASP A 11 -29.87 6.58 -15.60
CA ASP A 11 -30.47 5.96 -14.40
C ASP A 11 -30.10 6.75 -13.13
N ARG A 12 -28.85 7.22 -13.03
CA ARG A 12 -28.37 8.04 -11.90
C ARG A 12 -29.16 9.33 -11.76
N LEU A 13 -29.43 10.04 -12.86
CA LEU A 13 -30.24 11.25 -12.82
C LEU A 13 -31.68 10.91 -12.46
N TRP A 14 -32.27 9.89 -13.07
CA TRP A 14 -33.64 9.47 -12.79
C TRP A 14 -33.85 9.13 -11.30
N GLU A 15 -32.95 8.36 -10.70
CA GLU A 15 -32.98 8.03 -9.27
C GLU A 15 -33.05 9.29 -8.39
N SER A 16 -32.28 10.32 -8.74
CA SER A 16 -32.24 11.58 -8.00
C SER A 16 -33.52 12.42 -8.11
N ILE A 17 -34.28 12.31 -9.21
CA ILE A 17 -35.41 13.21 -9.50
C ILE A 17 -36.79 12.55 -9.43
N SER A 18 -36.85 11.21 -9.51
CA SER A 18 -38.07 10.43 -9.76
C SER A 18 -39.21 10.79 -8.81
N LYS A 19 -38.91 10.92 -7.52
CA LYS A 19 -39.88 11.31 -6.48
C LYS A 19 -40.61 12.62 -6.79
N ASN A 20 -39.87 13.67 -7.18
CA ASN A 20 -40.47 14.96 -7.50
C ASN A 20 -41.13 14.95 -8.88
N TYR A 21 -40.53 14.25 -9.85
CA TYR A 21 -41.07 14.14 -11.21
C TYR A 21 -42.42 13.41 -11.25
N GLU A 22 -42.53 12.26 -10.56
CA GLU A 22 -43.75 11.45 -10.48
C GLU A 22 -44.87 12.15 -9.69
N ALA A 23 -44.52 12.99 -8.72
CA ALA A 23 -45.45 13.82 -7.98
C ALA A 23 -45.90 15.08 -8.77
N GLU A 24 -45.50 15.21 -10.03
CA GLU A 24 -45.70 16.39 -10.88
C GLU A 24 -45.09 17.69 -10.29
N ASN A 25 -44.18 17.56 -9.32
CA ASN A 25 -43.38 18.66 -8.79
C ASN A 25 -42.16 18.90 -9.68
N TYR A 26 -42.41 19.43 -10.87
CA TYR A 26 -41.39 19.63 -11.90
C TYR A 26 -40.30 20.63 -11.48
N THR A 27 -40.64 21.69 -10.75
CA THR A 27 -39.65 22.63 -10.20
C THR A 27 -38.71 21.90 -9.23
N GLY A 28 -39.25 21.01 -8.38
CA GLY A 28 -38.45 20.17 -7.47
C GLY A 28 -37.51 19.23 -8.22
N ALA A 29 -37.99 18.57 -9.28
CA ALA A 29 -37.17 17.68 -10.09
C ALA A 29 -35.98 18.42 -10.76
N ILE A 30 -36.19 19.64 -11.26
CA ILE A 30 -35.11 20.48 -11.81
C ILE A 30 -34.09 20.84 -10.72
N LEU A 31 -34.54 21.19 -9.52
CA LEU A 31 -33.64 21.54 -8.41
C LEU A 31 -32.82 20.33 -7.95
N ASP A 32 -33.42 19.15 -7.86
CA ASP A 32 -32.72 17.90 -7.54
C ASP A 32 -31.65 17.56 -8.59
N ALA A 33 -31.96 17.74 -9.88
CA ALA A 33 -31.01 17.54 -10.96
C ALA A 33 -29.79 18.48 -10.87
N ILE A 34 -30.03 19.77 -10.58
CA ILE A 34 -28.95 20.75 -10.40
C ILE A 34 -28.16 20.46 -9.12
N PHE A 35 -28.82 19.96 -8.07
CA PHE A 35 -28.15 19.52 -6.86
C PHE A 35 -27.20 18.36 -7.16
N LEU A 36 -27.66 17.31 -7.86
CA LEU A 36 -26.83 16.19 -8.33
C LEU A 36 -25.65 16.66 -9.18
N LEU A 37 -25.88 17.62 -10.09
CA LEU A 37 -24.82 18.24 -10.89
C LEU A 37 -23.75 18.90 -10.02
N SER A 38 -24.16 19.64 -8.98
CA SER A 38 -23.23 20.28 -8.04
C SER A 38 -22.45 19.26 -7.21
N GLU A 39 -23.12 18.21 -6.70
CA GLU A 39 -22.49 17.15 -5.91
C GLU A 39 -21.47 16.39 -6.76
N THR A 40 -21.82 16.02 -7.99
CA THR A 40 -20.90 15.31 -8.90
C THR A 40 -19.64 16.11 -9.15
N ILE A 41 -19.74 17.44 -9.32
CA ILE A 41 -18.56 18.31 -9.46
C ILE A 41 -17.70 18.30 -8.18
N ARG A 42 -18.33 18.35 -7.00
CA ARG A 42 -17.62 18.34 -5.72
C ARG A 42 -16.94 17.00 -5.46
N GLU A 43 -17.62 15.88 -5.66
CA GLU A 43 -17.06 14.52 -5.58
C GLU A 43 -15.82 14.34 -6.48
N ARG A 44 -15.82 14.99 -7.64
CA ARG A 44 -14.72 14.91 -8.60
C ARG A 44 -13.54 15.83 -8.30
N THR A 45 -13.71 16.86 -7.47
CA THR A 45 -12.70 17.92 -7.30
C THR A 45 -12.34 18.24 -5.85
N ASP A 46 -13.11 17.73 -4.90
CA ASP A 46 -13.03 18.02 -3.48
C ASP A 46 -13.16 19.51 -3.12
N VAL A 47 -13.81 20.30 -3.99
CA VAL A 47 -14.04 21.73 -3.76
C VAL A 47 -15.35 21.94 -3.02
N GLU A 48 -15.33 22.53 -1.82
CA GLU A 48 -16.54 22.75 -1.00
C GLU A 48 -17.27 24.08 -1.29
N LEU A 49 -17.11 24.63 -2.48
CA LEU A 49 -17.82 25.83 -2.92
C LEU A 49 -19.19 25.46 -3.50
N ASP A 50 -20.07 26.45 -3.64
CA ASP A 50 -21.37 26.29 -4.30
C ASP A 50 -21.58 27.30 -5.45
N GLY A 51 -22.50 26.95 -6.33
CA GLY A 51 -23.00 27.82 -7.40
C GLY A 51 -21.91 28.31 -8.33
N ILE A 52 -21.95 29.60 -8.64
CA ILE A 52 -21.05 30.26 -9.58
C ILE A 52 -19.59 30.15 -9.13
N ALA A 53 -19.34 30.18 -7.81
CA ALA A 53 -17.99 30.09 -7.25
C ALA A 53 -17.39 28.70 -7.48
N LEU A 54 -18.18 27.64 -7.28
CA LEU A 54 -17.79 26.27 -7.59
C LEU A 54 -17.40 26.12 -9.07
N ILE A 55 -18.28 26.54 -9.98
CA ILE A 55 -18.02 26.40 -11.42
C ILE A 55 -16.76 27.18 -11.83
N GLY A 56 -16.58 28.40 -11.32
CA GLY A 56 -15.41 29.20 -11.62
C GLY A 56 -14.10 28.59 -11.14
N LYS A 57 -14.10 28.01 -9.93
CA LYS A 57 -12.92 27.34 -9.38
C LYS A 57 -12.57 26.07 -10.14
N VAL A 58 -13.58 25.32 -10.59
CA VAL A 58 -13.40 24.00 -11.18
C VAL A 58 -13.08 24.05 -12.68
N PHE A 59 -13.84 24.82 -13.45
CA PHE A 59 -13.77 24.80 -14.92
C PHE A 59 -13.03 26.00 -15.52
N GLY A 60 -12.80 27.05 -14.73
CA GLY A 60 -12.19 28.29 -15.20
C GLY A 60 -10.67 28.37 -15.02
N GLY A 61 -10.12 29.49 -15.52
CA GLY A 61 -8.71 29.83 -15.39
C GLY A 61 -7.78 29.15 -16.40
N ILE A 62 -6.47 29.32 -16.19
CA ILE A 62 -5.42 28.76 -17.07
C ILE A 62 -5.13 27.28 -16.81
N SER A 63 -5.59 26.76 -15.68
CA SER A 63 -5.39 25.37 -15.27
C SER A 63 -6.62 24.85 -14.51
N PRO A 64 -7.72 24.55 -15.22
CA PRO A 64 -8.94 24.04 -14.61
C PRO A 64 -8.71 22.73 -13.86
N LEU A 65 -9.52 22.46 -12.83
CA LEU A 65 -9.49 21.22 -12.05
C LEU A 65 -10.11 20.05 -12.82
N LEU A 66 -11.18 20.33 -13.59
CA LEU A 66 -11.78 19.39 -14.53
C LEU A 66 -11.63 19.92 -15.95
N LYS A 67 -11.06 19.07 -16.82
CA LYS A 67 -10.89 19.36 -18.23
C LYS A 67 -11.92 18.57 -19.02
N ILE A 68 -12.85 19.26 -19.69
CA ILE A 68 -13.91 18.61 -20.49
C ILE A 68 -13.35 17.94 -21.77
N ASN A 69 -12.14 18.34 -22.17
CA ASN A 69 -11.40 17.85 -23.34
C ASN A 69 -9.89 17.85 -23.02
N ASN A 70 -8.99 17.70 -24.01
CA ASN A 70 -7.54 17.65 -23.71
C ASN A 70 -6.95 19.00 -23.28
N PHE A 71 -7.67 20.11 -23.47
CA PHE A 71 -7.28 21.46 -23.07
C PHE A 71 -5.91 21.90 -23.63
N ARG A 72 -5.58 21.52 -24.87
CA ARG A 72 -4.29 21.82 -25.52
C ARG A 72 -4.43 22.93 -26.56
N THR A 73 -5.38 22.80 -27.47
CA THR A 73 -5.59 23.72 -28.59
C THR A 73 -6.47 24.92 -28.18
N GLU A 74 -6.44 25.99 -28.96
CA GLU A 74 -7.30 27.15 -28.70
C GLU A 74 -8.79 26.80 -28.83
N SER A 75 -9.13 25.91 -29.77
CA SER A 75 -10.50 25.40 -29.92
C SER A 75 -10.97 24.66 -28.65
N GLU A 76 -10.13 23.77 -28.11
CA GLU A 76 -10.42 23.04 -26.88
C GLU A 76 -10.55 23.99 -25.67
N LYS A 77 -9.72 25.02 -25.57
CA LYS A 77 -9.82 26.05 -24.52
C LYS A 77 -11.09 26.87 -24.64
N ASN A 78 -11.53 27.19 -25.87
CA ASN A 78 -12.78 27.90 -26.09
C ASN A 78 -13.99 27.04 -25.73
N GLU A 79 -13.97 25.75 -26.05
CA GLU A 79 -15.00 24.80 -25.63
C GLU A 79 -15.08 24.74 -24.08
N GLN A 80 -13.94 24.64 -23.39
CA GLN A 80 -13.90 24.67 -21.92
C GLN A 80 -14.55 25.93 -21.36
N LYS A 81 -14.17 27.12 -21.87
CA LYS A 81 -14.77 28.40 -21.45
C LYS A 81 -16.26 28.46 -21.75
N GLY A 82 -16.69 27.87 -22.86
CA GLY A 82 -18.09 27.75 -23.25
C GLY A 82 -18.88 26.92 -22.23
N ILE A 83 -18.39 25.73 -21.87
CA ILE A 83 -19.03 24.89 -20.85
C ILE A 83 -19.02 25.55 -19.48
N GLU A 84 -17.92 26.19 -19.07
CA GLU A 84 -17.89 26.99 -17.83
C GLU A 84 -19.02 28.03 -17.81
N SER A 85 -19.19 28.76 -18.92
CA SER A 85 -20.22 29.80 -19.06
C SER A 85 -21.63 29.23 -19.02
N ILE A 86 -21.87 28.10 -19.68
CA ILE A 86 -23.16 27.38 -19.66
C ILE A 86 -23.50 26.94 -18.24
N LEU A 87 -22.56 26.30 -17.54
CA LEU A 87 -22.75 25.84 -16.17
C LEU A 87 -23.04 27.02 -15.23
N ARG A 88 -22.28 28.12 -15.32
CA ARG A 88 -22.58 29.35 -14.58
C ARG A 88 -23.98 29.89 -14.90
N GLY A 89 -24.41 29.78 -16.15
CA GLY A 89 -25.75 30.14 -16.62
C GLY A 89 -26.85 29.29 -15.97
N ILE A 90 -26.65 27.97 -15.84
CA ILE A 90 -27.58 27.08 -15.13
C ILE A 90 -27.78 27.53 -13.69
N PHE A 91 -26.69 27.78 -12.96
CA PHE A 91 -26.82 28.23 -11.58
C PHE A 91 -27.48 29.61 -11.47
N GLN A 92 -27.08 30.57 -12.31
CA GLN A 92 -27.61 31.95 -12.24
C GLN A 92 -29.04 32.11 -12.74
N ALA A 93 -29.36 31.55 -13.90
CA ALA A 93 -30.61 31.79 -14.59
C ALA A 93 -31.66 30.71 -14.33
N ILE A 94 -31.24 29.50 -13.94
CA ILE A 94 -32.16 28.38 -13.73
C ILE A 94 -32.32 28.08 -12.24
N ARG A 95 -31.23 27.78 -11.51
CA ARG A 95 -31.28 27.41 -10.09
C ARG A 95 -31.69 28.57 -9.20
N ASN A 96 -30.95 29.68 -9.24
CA ASN A 96 -31.12 30.76 -8.27
C ASN A 96 -32.56 31.33 -8.24
N PRO A 97 -33.21 31.60 -9.39
CA PRO A 97 -34.61 32.04 -9.37
C PRO A 97 -35.55 31.01 -8.76
N ARG A 98 -35.36 29.70 -9.06
CA ARG A 98 -36.19 28.62 -8.50
C ARG A 98 -35.96 28.38 -7.00
N ALA A 99 -34.78 28.72 -6.49
CA ALA A 99 -34.43 28.57 -5.08
C ALA A 99 -34.90 29.75 -4.22
N HIS A 100 -35.05 30.95 -4.81
CA HIS A 100 -35.36 32.18 -4.08
C HIS A 100 -36.76 32.75 -4.38
N GLU A 101 -37.38 32.35 -5.49
CA GLU A 101 -38.70 32.81 -5.92
C GLU A 101 -39.64 31.63 -6.14
N LYS A 102 -40.95 31.89 -6.15
CA LYS A 102 -41.96 30.86 -6.41
C LYS A 102 -42.18 30.70 -7.91
N ILE A 103 -41.45 29.76 -8.51
CA ILE A 103 -41.58 29.38 -9.93
C ILE A 103 -42.28 28.03 -10.03
N GLU A 104 -43.30 27.94 -10.89
CA GLU A 104 -44.00 26.70 -11.22
C GLU A 104 -43.67 26.30 -12.66
N ASP A 105 -42.83 25.27 -12.80
CA ASP A 105 -42.46 24.72 -14.09
C ASP A 105 -43.51 23.73 -14.60
N ASN A 106 -43.73 23.72 -15.92
CA ASN A 106 -44.52 22.67 -16.56
C ASN A 106 -43.62 21.49 -16.99
N LYS A 107 -44.26 20.34 -17.25
CA LYS A 107 -43.58 19.11 -17.68
C LYS A 107 -42.62 19.32 -18.85
N LYS A 108 -43.05 20.03 -19.89
CA LYS A 108 -42.24 20.25 -21.09
C LYS A 108 -40.93 21.00 -20.78
N THR A 109 -41.00 22.04 -19.95
CA THR A 109 -39.81 22.78 -19.50
C THR A 109 -38.89 21.88 -18.68
N CYS A 110 -39.47 21.07 -17.80
CA CYS A 110 -38.74 20.10 -16.99
C CYS A 110 -37.97 19.10 -17.85
N ASP A 111 -38.67 18.42 -18.77
CA ASP A 111 -38.07 17.40 -19.65
C ASP A 111 -36.86 17.96 -20.41
N ILE A 112 -36.99 19.17 -20.99
CA ILE A 112 -35.90 19.84 -21.72
C ILE A 112 -34.69 20.13 -20.83
N LEU A 113 -34.93 20.68 -19.64
CA LEU A 113 -33.85 21.03 -18.71
C LEU A 113 -33.16 19.79 -18.17
N LEU A 114 -33.91 18.74 -17.85
CA LEU A 114 -33.38 17.48 -17.36
C LEU A 114 -32.51 16.80 -18.42
N SER A 115 -32.95 16.71 -19.67
CA SER A 115 -32.11 16.17 -20.75
C SER A 115 -30.83 16.98 -20.95
N PHE A 116 -30.88 18.31 -20.81
CA PHE A 116 -29.70 19.15 -20.94
C PHE A 116 -28.73 19.00 -19.74
N ILE A 117 -29.26 18.88 -18.52
CA ILE A 117 -28.46 18.61 -17.33
C ILE A 117 -27.81 17.22 -17.42
N ASP A 118 -28.52 16.21 -17.93
CA ASP A 118 -27.99 14.86 -18.15
C ASP A 118 -26.81 14.87 -19.14
N TYR A 119 -26.95 15.62 -20.24
CA TYR A 119 -25.86 15.83 -21.19
C TYR A 119 -24.62 16.44 -20.51
N LEU A 120 -24.81 17.47 -19.69
CA LEU A 120 -23.71 18.11 -18.95
C LEU A 120 -23.09 17.20 -17.89
N LEU A 121 -23.91 16.44 -17.15
CA LEU A 121 -23.46 15.41 -16.22
C LEU A 121 -22.57 14.40 -16.94
N SER A 122 -23.01 13.88 -18.08
CA SER A 122 -22.23 12.90 -18.85
C SER A 122 -20.86 13.44 -19.31
N MET A 123 -20.78 14.72 -19.64
CA MET A 123 -19.51 15.38 -19.98
C MET A 123 -18.62 15.56 -18.75
N ILE A 124 -19.20 15.97 -17.62
CA ILE A 124 -18.47 16.13 -16.37
C ILE A 124 -17.95 14.77 -15.89
N GLU A 125 -18.71 13.69 -16.01
CA GLU A 125 -18.27 12.33 -15.66
C GLU A 125 -17.13 11.84 -16.56
N LYS A 126 -17.12 12.21 -17.85
CA LYS A 126 -16.04 11.86 -18.79
C LYS A 126 -14.83 12.78 -18.74
N SER A 127 -14.92 13.92 -18.05
CA SER A 127 -13.83 14.90 -17.96
C SER A 127 -12.59 14.29 -17.29
N LYS A 128 -11.39 14.78 -17.60
CA LYS A 128 -10.16 14.33 -16.92
C LYS A 128 -9.97 15.16 -15.65
N SER A 129 -9.84 14.52 -14.49
CA SER A 129 -9.50 15.23 -13.25
C SER A 129 -8.00 15.47 -13.14
N LYS A 130 -7.60 16.43 -12.30
CA LYS A 130 -6.18 16.63 -11.96
C LYS A 130 -5.53 15.39 -11.31
N PHE A 131 -6.34 14.55 -10.68
CA PHE A 131 -5.93 13.31 -10.08
C PHE A 131 -6.68 12.15 -10.74
N GLU A 132 -5.95 11.14 -11.19
CA GLU A 132 -6.46 9.89 -11.73
C GLU A 132 -5.76 8.75 -10.99
N ILE A 133 -6.53 7.79 -10.49
CA ILE A 133 -5.98 6.70 -9.66
C ILE A 133 -4.98 5.86 -10.47
N SER A 134 -5.26 5.64 -11.76
CA SER A 134 -4.34 4.91 -12.66
C SER A 134 -2.98 5.58 -12.79
N ASP A 135 -2.97 6.91 -12.91
CA ASP A 135 -1.75 7.71 -13.09
C ASP A 135 -0.99 7.86 -11.76
N PHE A 136 -1.70 7.82 -10.64
CA PHE A 136 -1.08 7.71 -9.33
C PHE A 136 -0.43 6.34 -9.15
N CYS A 137 -1.16 5.25 -9.42
CA CYS A 137 -0.62 3.90 -9.29
C CYS A 137 0.58 3.66 -10.21
N SER A 138 0.60 4.20 -11.43
CA SER A 138 1.75 4.02 -12.33
C SER A 138 3.04 4.61 -11.74
N ARG A 139 2.96 5.70 -10.98
CA ARG A 139 4.10 6.28 -10.25
C ARG A 139 4.47 5.50 -8.99
N VAL A 140 3.49 4.91 -8.31
CA VAL A 140 3.73 4.06 -7.12
C VAL A 140 4.46 2.77 -7.51
N PHE A 141 4.08 2.16 -8.62
CA PHE A 141 4.67 0.91 -9.13
C PHE A 141 5.78 1.16 -10.18
N ASP A 142 6.33 2.36 -10.21
CA ASP A 142 7.42 2.71 -11.10
C ASP A 142 8.72 1.96 -10.69
N PRO A 143 9.43 1.31 -11.63
CA PRO A 143 10.71 0.66 -11.34
C PRO A 143 11.75 1.59 -10.70
N ASP A 144 11.70 2.88 -11.01
CA ASP A 144 12.59 3.93 -10.52
C ASP A 144 11.96 4.76 -9.39
N PHE A 145 10.95 4.21 -8.68
CA PHE A 145 10.40 4.83 -7.47
C PHE A 145 11.50 5.22 -6.48
N VAL A 146 11.48 6.48 -6.02
CA VAL A 146 12.46 7.01 -5.08
C VAL A 146 12.15 6.48 -3.68
N GLU A 147 13.04 5.63 -3.16
CA GLU A 147 12.95 4.98 -1.84
C GLU A 147 13.20 5.98 -0.69
N SER A 148 12.30 6.93 -0.49
CA SER A 148 12.35 7.89 0.62
C SER A 148 10.97 8.27 1.14
N ASP A 149 10.91 8.53 2.45
CA ASP A 149 9.70 9.07 3.09
C ASP A 149 9.25 10.38 2.45
N GLU A 150 10.19 11.28 2.13
CA GLU A 150 9.88 12.58 1.53
C GLU A 150 9.18 12.45 0.18
N TYR A 151 9.66 11.56 -0.69
CA TYR A 151 9.03 11.35 -2.00
C TYR A 151 7.64 10.71 -1.86
N ALA A 152 7.52 9.68 -1.02
CA ALA A 152 6.24 9.02 -0.76
C ALA A 152 5.19 9.99 -0.21
N GLU A 153 5.57 10.82 0.76
CA GLU A 153 4.67 11.85 1.34
C GLU A 153 4.26 12.90 0.30
N LEU A 154 5.16 13.32 -0.59
CA LEU A 154 4.82 14.24 -1.68
C LEU A 154 3.82 13.62 -2.66
N LEU A 155 3.97 12.33 -3.00
CA LEU A 155 3.00 11.63 -3.84
C LEU A 155 1.63 11.56 -3.18
N VAL A 156 1.55 11.10 -1.92
CA VAL A 156 0.25 10.94 -1.24
C VAL A 156 -0.46 12.29 -1.04
N LYS A 157 0.27 13.40 -0.87
CA LYS A 157 -0.30 14.76 -0.82
C LYS A 157 -1.04 15.18 -2.10
N GLU A 158 -0.83 14.52 -3.23
CA GLU A 158 -1.58 14.79 -4.46
C GLU A 158 -2.96 14.11 -4.46
N VAL A 159 -3.19 13.14 -3.57
CA VAL A 159 -4.45 12.42 -3.45
C VAL A 159 -5.50 13.32 -2.79
N PRO A 160 -6.70 13.49 -3.37
CA PRO A 160 -7.79 14.22 -2.73
C PRO A 160 -8.14 13.62 -1.36
N GLU A 161 -8.38 14.46 -0.35
CA GLU A 161 -8.56 14.03 1.05
C GLU A 161 -9.67 12.98 1.19
N LYS A 162 -10.80 13.20 0.51
CA LYS A 162 -11.94 12.27 0.51
C LYS A 162 -11.68 10.93 -0.20
N LYS A 163 -10.56 10.79 -0.91
CA LYS A 163 -10.20 9.59 -1.69
C LYS A 163 -8.98 8.84 -1.13
N ILE A 164 -8.37 9.32 -0.04
CA ILE A 164 -7.16 8.72 0.54
C ILE A 164 -7.32 7.21 0.76
N PHE A 165 -8.42 6.81 1.40
CA PHE A 165 -8.66 5.40 1.72
C PHE A 165 -8.93 4.56 0.47
N ASP A 166 -9.73 5.05 -0.48
CA ASP A 166 -10.02 4.34 -1.73
C ASP A 166 -8.76 4.11 -2.57
N VAL A 167 -7.88 5.12 -2.63
CA VAL A 167 -6.60 5.02 -3.35
C VAL A 167 -5.65 4.07 -2.63
N LEU A 168 -5.57 4.10 -1.30
CA LEU A 168 -4.81 3.12 -0.52
C LEU A 168 -5.28 1.69 -0.83
N MET A 169 -6.59 1.47 -0.87
CA MET A 169 -7.17 0.16 -1.17
C MET A 169 -6.87 -0.29 -2.60
N GLU A 170 -6.85 0.62 -3.58
CA GLU A 170 -6.42 0.29 -4.95
C GLU A 170 -4.92 -0.04 -5.04
N VAL A 171 -4.07 0.70 -4.33
CA VAL A 171 -2.64 0.39 -4.21
C VAL A 171 -2.46 -1.00 -3.56
N LEU A 172 -3.21 -1.29 -2.50
CA LEU A 172 -3.23 -2.59 -1.82
C LEU A 172 -3.71 -3.73 -2.71
N TYR A 173 -4.72 -3.47 -3.55
CA TYR A 173 -5.19 -4.45 -4.51
C TYR A 173 -4.10 -4.83 -5.51
N ARG A 174 -3.29 -3.86 -5.95
CA ARG A 174 -2.19 -4.03 -6.93
C ARG A 174 -0.86 -4.51 -6.34
N ARG A 175 -0.77 -4.71 -5.02
CA ARG A 175 0.45 -5.09 -4.28
C ARG A 175 1.24 -6.28 -4.86
N LYS A 176 0.62 -7.15 -5.65
CA LYS A 176 1.32 -8.28 -6.32
C LYS A 176 2.44 -7.82 -7.27
N SER A 177 2.35 -6.58 -7.77
CA SER A 177 3.40 -5.97 -8.61
C SER A 177 4.37 -5.10 -7.82
N ALA A 178 4.18 -5.00 -6.51
CA ALA A 178 5.00 -4.17 -5.63
C ALA A 178 6.39 -4.76 -5.46
N GLU A 179 7.42 -3.91 -5.37
CA GLU A 179 8.67 -4.29 -4.73
C GLU A 179 8.52 -4.01 -3.21
N PRO A 180 8.74 -4.99 -2.32
CA PRO A 180 8.40 -4.86 -0.89
C PRO A 180 9.01 -3.64 -0.18
N SER A 181 10.27 -3.29 -0.51
CA SER A 181 11.01 -2.20 0.14
C SER A 181 10.47 -0.83 -0.29
N LYS A 182 10.25 -0.63 -1.60
CA LYS A 182 9.61 0.58 -2.15
C LYS A 182 8.19 0.75 -1.65
N TYR A 183 7.47 -0.36 -1.55
CA TYR A 183 6.07 -0.37 -1.14
C TYR A 183 5.85 -0.03 0.33
N SER A 184 6.82 -0.27 1.21
CA SER A 184 6.70 0.15 2.61
C SER A 184 6.59 1.67 2.72
N TYR A 185 7.41 2.44 2.00
CA TYR A 185 7.39 3.90 2.03
C TYR A 185 6.02 4.48 1.66
N ILE A 186 5.43 4.02 0.55
CA ILE A 186 4.14 4.56 0.09
C ILE A 186 3.01 4.22 1.07
N ILE A 187 3.00 3.01 1.62
CA ILE A 187 1.97 2.61 2.59
C ILE A 187 2.13 3.35 3.91
N GLN A 188 3.35 3.56 4.38
CA GLN A 188 3.61 4.36 5.58
C GLN A 188 3.16 5.83 5.38
N ALA A 189 3.38 6.39 4.20
CA ALA A 189 2.87 7.72 3.86
C ALA A 189 1.32 7.78 3.88
N PHE A 190 0.64 6.75 3.37
CA PHE A 190 -0.81 6.65 3.48
C PHE A 190 -1.30 6.52 4.92
N ILE A 191 -0.67 5.64 5.72
CA ILE A 191 -1.04 5.39 7.12
C ILE A 191 -1.05 6.70 7.93
N LYS A 192 -0.08 7.60 7.68
CA LYS A 192 0.00 8.92 8.35
C LYS A 192 -1.21 9.84 8.07
N MET A 193 -1.99 9.56 7.02
CA MET A 193 -3.14 10.36 6.60
C MET A 193 -4.49 9.71 6.92
N LEU A 194 -4.51 8.51 7.50
CA LEU A 194 -5.75 7.82 7.82
C LEU A 194 -6.37 8.32 9.12
N THR A 195 -7.70 8.31 9.18
CA THR A 195 -8.41 8.35 10.47
C THR A 195 -8.26 7.03 11.22
N ASP A 196 -8.55 7.01 12.52
CA ASP A 196 -8.49 5.78 13.33
C ASP A 196 -9.41 4.67 12.75
N GLU A 197 -10.61 5.04 12.29
CA GLU A 197 -11.56 4.10 11.67
C GLU A 197 -11.02 3.50 10.36
N GLN A 198 -10.39 4.34 9.51
CA GLN A 198 -9.77 3.92 8.27
C GLN A 198 -8.54 3.04 8.53
N TYR A 199 -7.73 3.39 9.54
CA TYR A 199 -6.58 2.59 9.93
C TYR A 199 -7.01 1.21 10.42
N ASP A 200 -8.03 1.13 11.28
CA ASP A 200 -8.57 -0.14 11.77
C ASP A 200 -9.11 -1.01 10.63
N GLU A 201 -9.80 -0.42 9.64
CA GLU A 201 -10.24 -1.15 8.46
C GLU A 201 -9.06 -1.66 7.62
N PHE A 202 -8.04 -0.82 7.40
CA PHE A 202 -6.82 -1.24 6.70
C PHE A 202 -6.14 -2.42 7.39
N ILE A 203 -6.01 -2.38 8.73
CA ILE A 203 -5.46 -3.48 9.53
C ILE A 203 -6.29 -4.76 9.38
N ARG A 204 -7.63 -4.66 9.38
CA ARG A 204 -8.53 -5.81 9.14
C ARG A 204 -8.30 -6.42 7.77
N VAL A 205 -8.22 -5.59 6.72
CA VAL A 205 -7.99 -6.05 5.35
C VAL A 205 -6.63 -6.76 5.23
N VAL A 206 -5.55 -6.14 5.71
CA VAL A 206 -4.21 -6.76 5.68
C VAL A 206 -4.18 -8.07 6.46
N SER A 207 -4.79 -8.09 7.66
CA SER A 207 -4.88 -9.28 8.49
C SER A 207 -5.64 -10.40 7.78
N ASN A 208 -6.73 -10.08 7.07
CA ASN A 208 -7.47 -11.06 6.26
C ASN A 208 -6.64 -11.62 5.11
N ILE A 209 -5.84 -10.79 4.43
CA ILE A 209 -4.91 -11.25 3.38
C ILE A 209 -3.89 -12.21 3.99
N LEU A 210 -3.24 -11.85 5.10
CA LEU A 210 -2.26 -12.72 5.77
C LEU A 210 -2.86 -14.00 6.35
N LYS A 211 -4.17 -14.04 6.63
CA LYS A 211 -4.90 -15.26 7.04
C LYS A 211 -5.19 -16.22 5.89
N THR A 212 -5.26 -15.72 4.64
CA THR A 212 -5.80 -16.48 3.51
C THR A 212 -4.82 -16.67 2.34
N SER A 213 -3.86 -15.78 2.16
CA SER A 213 -2.92 -15.81 1.04
C SER A 213 -1.91 -16.94 1.17
N ASP A 214 -1.64 -17.64 0.07
CA ASP A 214 -0.57 -18.65 -0.01
C ASP A 214 0.68 -18.11 -0.71
N GLU A 215 0.62 -16.91 -1.29
CA GLU A 215 1.69 -16.29 -2.06
C GLU A 215 2.78 -15.73 -1.15
N ASP A 216 4.02 -16.21 -1.31
CA ASP A 216 5.17 -15.72 -0.53
C ASP A 216 5.35 -14.20 -0.64
N HIS A 217 4.98 -13.62 -1.79
CA HIS A 217 5.04 -12.18 -2.05
C HIS A 217 4.27 -11.34 -1.03
N ASP A 218 3.05 -11.76 -0.65
CA ASP A 218 2.23 -11.01 0.31
C ASP A 218 2.94 -10.91 1.67
N PHE A 219 3.58 -11.99 2.11
CA PHE A 219 4.31 -12.02 3.38
C PHE A 219 5.55 -11.10 3.35
N ARG A 220 6.26 -11.04 2.22
CA ARG A 220 7.40 -10.11 2.04
C ARG A 220 6.95 -8.66 2.11
N VAL A 221 5.87 -8.34 1.38
CA VAL A 221 5.28 -7.00 1.39
C VAL A 221 4.86 -6.59 2.80
N PHE A 222 4.08 -7.42 3.50
CA PHE A 222 3.54 -7.00 4.79
C PHE A 222 4.55 -7.05 5.94
N THR A 223 5.57 -7.90 5.88
CA THR A 223 6.69 -7.81 6.85
C THR A 223 7.55 -6.58 6.63
N SER A 224 7.58 -6.01 5.42
CA SER A 224 8.23 -4.71 5.15
C SER A 224 7.38 -3.53 5.59
N VAL A 225 6.07 -3.59 5.34
CA VAL A 225 5.13 -2.54 5.75
C VAL A 225 5.01 -2.50 7.27
N PHE A 226 4.92 -3.64 7.96
CA PHE A 226 4.72 -3.73 9.39
C PHE A 226 5.98 -4.20 10.11
N GLU A 227 7.10 -3.50 9.88
CA GLU A 227 8.36 -3.78 10.56
C GLU A 227 8.34 -3.44 12.06
N GLY A 228 9.17 -4.14 12.83
CA GLY A 228 9.35 -3.92 14.26
C GLY A 228 8.03 -3.96 15.04
N ASP A 229 7.79 -2.93 15.85
CA ASP A 229 6.63 -2.85 16.75
C ASP A 229 5.31 -2.76 16.00
N ASN A 230 5.31 -2.32 14.74
CA ASN A 230 4.10 -2.25 13.92
C ASN A 230 3.55 -3.65 13.61
N TRP A 231 4.38 -4.69 13.62
CA TRP A 231 3.93 -6.07 13.47
C TRP A 231 2.87 -6.43 14.51
N SER A 232 3.01 -5.93 15.74
CA SER A 232 2.11 -6.25 16.86
C SER A 232 0.67 -5.74 16.68
N LYS A 233 0.46 -4.76 15.78
CA LYS A 233 -0.84 -4.13 15.50
C LYS A 233 -1.78 -5.01 14.69
N LEU A 234 -1.24 -5.98 13.95
CA LEU A 234 -2.04 -6.92 13.16
C LEU A 234 -2.77 -7.93 14.07
N GLU A 235 -3.88 -8.47 13.57
CA GLU A 235 -4.64 -9.49 14.30
C GLU A 235 -3.77 -10.69 14.66
N LEU A 236 -3.90 -11.19 15.90
CA LEU A 236 -3.06 -12.28 16.42
C LEU A 236 -3.08 -13.53 15.52
N ALA A 237 -4.25 -13.91 15.00
CA ALA A 237 -4.39 -15.07 14.13
C ALA A 237 -3.63 -14.91 12.80
N ALA A 238 -3.64 -13.70 12.23
CA ALA A 238 -2.91 -13.37 11.01
C ALA A 238 -1.39 -13.47 11.24
N ARG A 239 -0.92 -12.91 12.35
CA ARG A 239 0.50 -12.95 12.74
C ARG A 239 0.97 -14.37 12.97
N LEU A 240 0.25 -15.17 13.75
CA LEU A 240 0.62 -16.58 14.00
C LEU A 240 0.73 -17.39 12.71
N ARG A 241 -0.18 -17.18 11.74
CA ARG A 241 -0.10 -17.86 10.43
C ARG A 241 1.11 -17.39 9.63
N ALA A 242 1.33 -16.09 9.55
CA ALA A 242 2.46 -15.49 8.82
C ALA A 242 3.81 -15.92 9.42
N GLU A 243 3.97 -15.80 10.73
CA GLU A 243 5.15 -16.24 11.46
C GLU A 243 5.41 -17.72 11.25
N ASN A 244 4.39 -18.58 11.35
CA ASN A 244 4.56 -20.01 11.10
C ASN A 244 5.04 -20.30 9.66
N LYS A 245 4.51 -19.61 8.65
CA LYS A 245 4.95 -19.79 7.25
C LYS A 245 6.39 -19.31 7.05
N LEU A 246 6.75 -18.15 7.61
CA LEU A 246 8.10 -17.59 7.57
C LEU A 246 9.11 -18.50 8.30
N ILE A 247 8.78 -18.95 9.51
CA ILE A 247 9.61 -19.88 10.31
C ILE A 247 9.79 -21.22 9.60
N LYS A 248 8.75 -21.75 8.96
CA LYS A 248 8.86 -22.98 8.15
C LYS A 248 9.79 -22.78 6.95
N SER A 249 9.76 -21.62 6.30
CA SER A 249 10.71 -21.30 5.24
C SER A 249 12.14 -21.21 5.79
N PHE A 250 12.33 -20.55 6.93
CA PHE A 250 13.60 -20.45 7.64
C PHE A 250 14.21 -21.82 8.01
N GLU A 251 13.39 -22.73 8.54
CA GLU A 251 13.83 -24.10 8.88
C GLU A 251 14.44 -24.80 7.66
N ASN A 252 13.79 -24.65 6.50
CA ASN A 252 14.22 -25.20 5.22
C ASN A 252 15.28 -24.33 4.50
N GLY A 253 15.89 -23.37 5.19
CA GLY A 253 16.88 -22.46 4.62
C GLY A 253 18.27 -23.06 4.48
N TYR A 254 18.86 -22.90 3.29
CA TYR A 254 20.22 -23.32 2.96
C TYR A 254 20.87 -22.28 2.04
N PHE A 255 22.15 -22.01 2.24
CA PHE A 255 22.92 -21.08 1.42
C PHE A 255 24.16 -21.77 0.86
N ASP A 256 24.34 -21.66 -0.45
CA ASP A 256 25.48 -22.19 -1.17
C ASP A 256 26.55 -21.10 -1.33
N SER A 257 27.63 -21.23 -0.55
CA SER A 257 28.76 -20.31 -0.61
C SER A 257 29.49 -20.30 -1.94
N ASN A 258 29.51 -21.42 -2.69
CA ASN A 258 30.18 -21.47 -3.99
C ASN A 258 29.49 -20.62 -5.03
N ARG A 259 28.16 -20.74 -5.07
CA ARG A 259 27.32 -20.05 -6.05
C ARG A 259 26.87 -18.69 -5.56
N ASN A 260 27.21 -18.33 -4.32
CA ASN A 260 26.75 -17.13 -3.63
C ASN A 260 25.22 -16.98 -3.73
N HIS A 261 24.51 -18.06 -3.42
CA HIS A 261 23.08 -18.18 -3.71
C HIS A 261 22.30 -18.87 -2.58
N CYS A 262 21.13 -18.31 -2.25
CA CYS A 262 20.17 -18.93 -1.34
C CYS A 262 19.46 -20.10 -2.04
N LYS A 263 19.88 -21.34 -1.76
CA LYS A 263 19.28 -22.56 -2.34
C LYS A 263 17.80 -22.71 -1.98
N SER A 264 17.44 -22.37 -0.74
CA SER A 264 16.06 -22.39 -0.27
C SER A 264 15.91 -21.54 0.99
N GLY A 265 14.66 -21.29 1.41
CA GLY A 265 14.34 -20.48 2.59
C GLY A 265 14.28 -18.97 2.35
N SER A 266 14.26 -18.51 1.09
CA SER A 266 14.26 -17.08 0.75
C SER A 266 13.09 -16.27 1.34
N LEU A 267 11.95 -16.90 1.64
CA LEU A 267 10.88 -16.24 2.37
C LEU A 267 11.24 -16.06 3.85
N GLY A 268 11.91 -17.04 4.47
CA GLY A 268 12.29 -17.00 5.88
C GLY A 268 13.21 -15.84 6.24
N THR A 269 14.01 -15.32 5.30
CA THR A 269 14.91 -14.17 5.52
C THR A 269 14.15 -12.90 5.93
N TRP A 270 12.87 -12.78 5.57
CA TRP A 270 12.01 -11.65 5.91
C TRP A 270 11.55 -11.65 7.37
N LEU A 271 11.84 -12.72 8.14
CA LEU A 271 11.71 -12.69 9.60
C LEU A 271 12.52 -11.57 10.22
N THR A 272 13.65 -11.18 9.61
CA THR A 272 14.52 -10.12 10.11
C THR A 272 13.79 -8.80 10.36
N ASN A 273 12.75 -8.49 9.59
CA ASN A 273 11.95 -7.27 9.77
C ASN A 273 11.05 -7.29 11.01
N ILE A 274 10.72 -8.47 11.53
CA ILE A 274 9.68 -8.65 12.57
C ILE A 274 10.16 -9.45 13.78
N VAL A 275 11.45 -9.81 13.81
CA VAL A 275 11.96 -10.83 14.71
C VAL A 275 11.84 -10.47 16.20
N ASP A 276 11.88 -9.16 16.50
CA ASP A 276 11.75 -8.62 17.85
C ASP A 276 10.33 -8.74 18.41
N ASN A 277 9.34 -8.88 17.52
CA ASN A 277 7.91 -8.84 17.84
C ASN A 277 7.18 -10.16 17.54
N LEU A 278 7.93 -11.25 17.33
CA LEU A 278 7.36 -12.58 17.09
C LEU A 278 6.56 -13.09 18.29
N LYS A 279 5.40 -13.68 18.01
CA LYS A 279 4.67 -14.51 18.98
C LYS A 279 5.20 -15.93 19.05
N LEU A 280 5.79 -16.44 17.97
CA LEU A 280 6.46 -17.74 17.91
C LEU A 280 7.97 -17.66 18.20
N LYS A 281 8.39 -16.73 19.08
CA LYS A 281 9.81 -16.44 19.37
C LYS A 281 10.58 -17.68 19.84
N ASP A 282 10.00 -18.49 20.72
CA ASP A 282 10.65 -19.69 21.26
C ASP A 282 10.91 -20.75 20.17
N GLN A 283 9.95 -20.94 19.26
CA GLN A 283 10.11 -21.86 18.13
C GLN A 283 11.20 -21.38 17.17
N TYR A 284 11.20 -20.08 16.85
CA TYR A 284 12.24 -19.48 16.02
C TYR A 284 13.63 -19.65 16.66
N ARG A 285 13.77 -19.33 17.96
CA ARG A 285 15.03 -19.48 18.72
C ARG A 285 15.54 -20.91 18.72
N TYR A 286 14.66 -21.88 18.99
CA TYR A 286 15.02 -23.29 18.95
C TYR A 286 15.58 -23.68 17.57
N LEU A 287 14.90 -23.28 16.49
CA LEU A 287 15.35 -23.58 15.12
C LEU A 287 16.65 -22.86 14.77
N LEU A 288 16.82 -21.60 15.19
CA LEU A 288 18.05 -20.84 15.01
C LEU A 288 19.25 -21.57 15.61
N ILE A 289 19.13 -21.96 16.87
CA ILE A 289 20.18 -22.71 17.59
C ILE A 289 20.41 -24.07 16.93
N LYS A 290 19.35 -24.79 16.54
CA LYS A 290 19.43 -26.08 15.85
C LYS A 290 20.22 -25.98 14.54
N LYS A 291 19.94 -24.97 13.71
CA LYS A 291 20.66 -24.75 12.43
C LYS A 291 22.12 -24.35 12.66
N LEU A 292 22.40 -23.46 13.62
CA LEU A 292 23.78 -23.11 13.99
C LEU A 292 24.55 -24.30 14.59
N SER A 293 23.86 -25.25 15.20
CA SER A 293 24.45 -26.48 15.75
C SER A 293 24.69 -27.58 14.70
N SER A 294 24.15 -27.42 13.50
CA SER A 294 24.19 -28.42 12.42
C SER A 294 25.64 -28.69 12.00
N ASP A 295 25.94 -29.92 11.56
CA ASP A 295 27.20 -30.20 10.88
C ASP A 295 27.13 -29.85 9.37
N ASN A 296 25.94 -29.47 8.87
CA ASN A 296 25.77 -28.96 7.51
C ASN A 296 26.18 -27.49 7.42
N CYS A 297 27.25 -27.22 6.69
CA CYS A 297 27.78 -25.87 6.52
C CYS A 297 26.81 -24.93 5.80
N GLU A 298 25.96 -25.40 4.89
CA GLU A 298 25.00 -24.57 4.16
C GLU A 298 23.88 -24.04 5.07
N GLU A 299 23.53 -24.79 6.12
CA GLU A 299 22.57 -24.33 7.12
C GLU A 299 23.14 -23.24 8.02
N ILE A 300 24.38 -23.43 8.49
CA ILE A 300 25.09 -22.43 9.29
C ILE A 300 25.27 -21.16 8.45
N GLU A 301 25.72 -21.29 7.20
CA GLU A 301 25.94 -20.16 6.31
C GLU A 301 24.64 -19.39 6.04
N TYR A 302 23.52 -20.09 5.80
CA TYR A 302 22.23 -19.44 5.65
C TYR A 302 21.88 -18.55 6.85
N VAL A 303 22.06 -19.09 8.06
CA VAL A 303 21.79 -18.33 9.30
C VAL A 303 22.73 -17.14 9.43
N ILE A 304 24.04 -17.35 9.30
CA ILE A 304 25.03 -16.29 9.46
C ILE A 304 24.85 -15.22 8.37
N ARG A 305 24.56 -15.59 7.12
CA ARG A 305 24.40 -14.64 6.01
C ARG A 305 23.23 -13.69 6.21
N TYR A 306 22.09 -14.20 6.63
CA TYR A 306 20.83 -13.44 6.67
C TYR A 306 20.44 -12.94 8.06
N PHE A 307 20.90 -13.60 9.13
CA PHE A 307 20.43 -13.33 10.49
C PHE A 307 21.54 -12.87 11.43
N ARG A 308 22.76 -12.61 10.94
CA ARG A 308 23.88 -12.14 11.78
C ARG A 308 23.49 -11.03 12.75
N ASN A 309 22.78 -10.02 12.23
CA ASN A 309 22.39 -8.84 12.98
C ASN A 309 21.23 -9.08 13.95
N THR A 310 20.61 -10.27 13.93
CA THR A 310 19.50 -10.61 14.82
C THR A 310 19.89 -11.70 15.83
N ILE A 311 20.90 -12.53 15.56
CA ILE A 311 21.29 -13.67 16.43
C ILE A 311 21.54 -13.26 17.89
N LEU A 312 22.26 -12.15 18.09
CA LEU A 312 22.71 -11.69 19.42
C LEU A 312 21.85 -10.56 20.00
N VAL A 313 20.84 -10.07 19.27
CA VAL A 313 19.98 -8.95 19.70
C VAL A 313 18.88 -9.40 20.67
N PHE A 314 18.69 -10.71 20.80
CA PHE A 314 17.67 -11.28 21.66
C PHE A 314 18.13 -11.31 23.13
N ASP A 315 17.60 -10.37 23.92
CA ASP A 315 17.77 -10.24 25.38
C ASP A 315 19.06 -9.52 25.81
N GLU A 316 19.14 -9.11 27.09
CA GLU A 316 20.34 -8.49 27.67
C GLU A 316 21.56 -9.43 27.62
N GLU A 317 21.35 -10.75 27.62
CA GLU A 317 22.39 -11.77 27.42
C GLU A 317 21.89 -12.97 26.60
N PRO A 318 22.72 -13.56 25.71
CA PRO A 318 22.36 -14.74 24.94
C PRO A 318 22.20 -15.98 25.82
N GLU A 319 21.28 -16.86 25.43
CA GLU A 319 21.01 -18.11 26.15
C GLU A 319 22.24 -19.05 26.14
N ASN A 320 22.39 -19.84 27.21
CA ASN A 320 23.53 -20.78 27.34
C ASN A 320 23.62 -21.80 26.19
N SER A 321 22.49 -22.18 25.60
CA SER A 321 22.42 -23.03 24.40
C SER A 321 23.17 -22.40 23.23
N LEU A 322 22.88 -21.13 22.91
CA LEU A 322 23.56 -20.38 21.86
C LEU A 322 25.06 -20.17 22.18
N ILE A 323 25.40 -19.83 23.42
CA ILE A 323 26.79 -19.68 23.87
C ILE A 323 27.58 -20.98 23.65
N ASN A 324 26.97 -22.14 23.95
CA ASN A 324 27.61 -23.44 23.73
C ASN A 324 27.86 -23.72 22.25
N VAL A 325 26.93 -23.34 21.37
CA VAL A 325 27.10 -23.48 19.91
C VAL A 325 28.23 -22.60 19.40
N ILE A 326 28.29 -21.35 19.83
CA ILE A 326 29.38 -20.42 19.51
C ILE A 326 30.72 -21.01 19.95
N ASN A 327 30.82 -21.47 21.20
CA ASN A 327 32.03 -22.10 21.72
C ASN A 327 32.44 -23.36 20.93
N LYS A 328 31.47 -24.18 20.50
CA LYS A 328 31.73 -25.35 19.65
C LYS A 328 32.29 -24.91 18.29
N GLY A 329 31.73 -23.87 17.67
CA GLY A 329 32.21 -23.30 16.41
C GLY A 329 33.65 -22.75 16.52
N LEU A 330 33.92 -21.94 17.55
CA LEU A 330 35.26 -21.40 17.82
C LEU A 330 36.29 -22.51 18.02
N LYS A 331 35.98 -23.54 18.82
CA LYS A 331 36.87 -24.69 19.03
C LYS A 331 37.14 -25.52 17.77
N LYS A 332 36.18 -25.56 16.84
CA LYS A 332 36.33 -26.21 15.53
C LYS A 332 37.15 -25.36 14.55
N GLY A 333 37.55 -24.14 14.91
CA GLY A 333 38.23 -23.22 13.99
C GLY A 333 37.31 -22.65 12.91
N ASP A 334 35.99 -22.65 13.12
CA ASP A 334 35.03 -22.11 12.15
C ASP A 334 34.99 -20.57 12.20
N LYS A 335 35.57 -19.96 11.17
CA LYS A 335 35.69 -18.50 11.03
C LYS A 335 34.35 -17.77 11.10
N ARG A 336 33.24 -18.39 10.69
CA ARG A 336 31.92 -17.75 10.72
C ARG A 336 31.50 -17.37 12.14
N PHE A 337 31.82 -18.22 13.11
CA PHE A 337 31.55 -17.95 14.53
C PHE A 337 32.52 -16.94 15.11
N TYR A 338 33.79 -16.96 14.68
CA TYR A 338 34.76 -15.93 15.05
C TYR A 338 34.29 -14.54 14.59
N ASP A 339 33.92 -14.41 13.32
CA ASP A 339 33.43 -13.16 12.73
C ASP A 339 32.10 -12.71 13.36
N LEU A 340 31.21 -13.65 13.72
CA LEU A 340 29.95 -13.35 14.39
C LEU A 340 30.16 -12.58 15.70
N VAL A 341 31.12 -13.00 16.53
CA VAL A 341 31.31 -12.46 17.89
C VAL A 341 32.43 -11.44 18.02
N SER A 342 33.25 -11.25 16.99
CA SER A 342 34.42 -10.35 17.05
C SER A 342 34.07 -8.91 17.48
N GLY A 343 32.94 -8.37 17.00
CA GLY A 343 32.49 -7.03 17.36
C GLY A 343 32.06 -6.90 18.83
N GLU A 344 31.60 -8.00 19.43
CA GLU A 344 31.08 -8.00 20.80
C GLU A 344 32.18 -7.82 21.84
N PHE A 345 33.43 -8.18 21.51
CA PHE A 345 34.59 -7.95 22.39
C PHE A 345 34.93 -6.47 22.59
N LEU A 346 34.37 -5.57 21.78
CA LEU A 346 34.49 -4.12 21.99
C LEU A 346 33.66 -3.64 23.19
N PHE A 347 32.66 -4.42 23.61
CA PHE A 347 31.73 -4.10 24.70
C PHE A 347 31.66 -5.27 25.69
N PRO A 348 32.60 -5.39 26.65
CA PRO A 348 32.69 -6.53 27.54
C PRO A 348 31.41 -6.76 28.36
N SER A 349 30.88 -7.98 28.33
CA SER A 349 29.70 -8.42 29.09
C SER A 349 29.95 -9.80 29.72
N ALA A 350 29.10 -10.25 30.65
CA ALA A 350 29.38 -11.48 31.40
C ALA A 350 29.36 -12.73 30.51
N TRP A 351 28.61 -12.72 29.40
CA TRP A 351 28.60 -13.83 28.46
C TRP A 351 29.87 -13.89 27.59
N ILE A 352 30.53 -12.75 27.33
CA ILE A 352 31.79 -12.71 26.58
C ILE A 352 32.90 -13.47 27.30
N GLU A 353 32.96 -13.37 28.63
CA GLU A 353 33.91 -14.14 29.44
C GLU A 353 33.68 -15.67 29.30
N LYS A 354 32.46 -16.12 28.97
CA LYS A 354 32.16 -17.55 28.72
C LYS A 354 32.68 -18.05 27.37
N ILE A 355 33.02 -17.17 26.43
CA ILE A 355 33.55 -17.52 25.10
C ILE A 355 35.01 -17.10 24.89
N LYS A 356 35.51 -16.15 25.68
CA LYS A 356 36.83 -15.52 25.59
C LYS A 356 37.98 -16.50 25.43
N GLY A 357 38.02 -17.55 26.26
CA GLY A 357 39.10 -18.54 26.17
C GLY A 357 39.15 -19.27 24.82
N ASN A 358 38.02 -19.55 24.18
CA ASN A 358 38.00 -20.17 22.86
C ASN A 358 38.23 -19.16 21.73
N PHE A 359 37.89 -17.89 21.96
CA PHE A 359 38.15 -16.80 21.01
C PHE A 359 39.64 -16.43 20.95
N GLU A 360 40.30 -16.29 22.10
CA GLU A 360 41.73 -15.96 22.19
C GLU A 360 42.64 -17.07 21.65
N ASN A 361 42.22 -18.33 21.81
CA ASN A 361 42.93 -19.50 21.29
C ASN A 361 42.40 -19.95 19.92
N PHE A 362 41.68 -19.07 19.20
CA PHE A 362 41.11 -19.42 17.90
C PHE A 362 42.21 -19.64 16.86
N GLU A 363 42.19 -20.82 16.23
CA GLU A 363 42.99 -21.15 15.06
C GLU A 363 42.05 -21.50 13.92
N GLU A 364 42.10 -20.72 12.84
CA GLU A 364 41.25 -20.96 11.66
C GLU A 364 41.56 -22.34 11.09
N GLN A 365 40.59 -23.24 11.17
CA GLN A 365 40.66 -24.53 10.49
C GLN A 365 39.93 -24.39 9.17
N ALA A 366 40.61 -24.77 8.10
CA ALA A 366 39.94 -24.93 6.84
C ALA A 366 39.05 -26.17 6.93
N LEU A 367 37.81 -25.93 7.32
CA LEU A 367 36.71 -26.90 7.29
C LEU A 367 36.38 -27.16 5.80
N PHE A 368 37.28 -27.83 5.07
CA PHE A 368 37.13 -28.27 3.67
C PHE A 368 36.12 -29.45 3.60
N SER A 369 35.47 -29.78 2.48
CA SER A 369 35.78 -29.65 1.06
C SER A 369 34.49 -29.46 0.25
N TYR A 370 34.54 -28.59 -0.76
CA TYR A 370 33.56 -28.63 -1.84
C TYR A 370 33.68 -29.97 -2.55
N GLU A 371 32.68 -30.83 -2.40
CA GLU A 371 32.51 -31.96 -3.31
C GLU A 371 32.28 -31.36 -4.71
N GLU A 372 33.34 -31.26 -5.50
CA GLU A 372 33.21 -31.49 -6.94
C GLU A 372 32.66 -32.91 -7.07
N SER A 373 31.34 -33.04 -7.08
CA SER A 373 30.70 -34.22 -7.65
C SER A 373 31.03 -34.20 -9.14
N GLY A 374 32.18 -34.80 -9.47
CA GLY A 374 32.50 -35.20 -10.81
C GLY A 374 31.44 -36.18 -11.30
N ASP A 375 30.71 -35.74 -12.32
CA ASP A 375 30.19 -36.48 -13.48
C ASP A 375 28.95 -35.76 -14.00
N LEU A 376 28.74 -35.39 -15.26
CA LEU A 376 29.49 -35.23 -16.52
C LEU A 376 28.46 -34.50 -17.44
N PRO A 377 28.85 -33.80 -18.51
CA PRO A 377 27.91 -32.99 -19.28
C PRO A 377 27.01 -33.87 -20.15
N PHE A 378 25.69 -33.62 -20.09
CA PHE A 378 24.76 -33.83 -21.21
C PHE A 378 23.70 -32.72 -21.21
#